data_AF-A0A6M3LXV4-F1
#
_entry.id   AF-A0A6M3LXV4-F1
#
_cell.length_a   1.000
_cell.length_b   1.000
_cell.length_c   1.000
_cell.angle_alpha   90.00
_cell.angle_beta   90.00
_cell.angle_gamma   90.00
#
_symmetry.space_group_name_H-M   'P 1'
#
loop_
_entity.id
_entity.type
_entity.pdbx_description
1 polymer ?
#
loop_
_entity_poly.entity_id
_entity_poly.type
_entity_poly.pdbx_seq_one_letter_code
_entity_poly.pdbx_strand_id
1 'polypeptide(L)' 'MFSGLQKVLRGLIIISKYDADSDFAAEHDQIHCGSEELEINEEHKKELDELGWFTDEDSWSCFV' A
#
# COMPACT_ATOMS: atom_id res chain seq x y z
N MET A 1 13.04 -12.33 -6.30
CA MET A 1 12.95 -11.28 -5.27
C MET A 1 12.57 -10.00 -5.99
N PHE A 2 11.42 -9.40 -5.68
CA PHE A 2 11.01 -8.12 -6.28
C PHE A 2 11.97 -7.01 -5.85
N SER A 3 12.32 -6.09 -6.76
CA SER A 3 13.03 -4.86 -6.41
C SER A 3 12.15 -3.93 -5.56
N GLY A 4 12.75 -2.96 -4.87
CA GLY A 4 12.00 -1.98 -4.04
C GLY A 4 10.87 -1.31 -4.82
N LEU A 5 11.16 -0.81 -6.02
CA LEU A 5 10.15 -0.20 -6.89
C LEU A 5 9.02 -1.17 -7.28
N GLN A 6 9.34 -2.45 -7.55
CA GLN A 6 8.33 -3.46 -7.88
C GLN A 6 7.40 -3.74 -6.69
N LYS A 7 7.92 -3.69 -5.46
CA LYS A 7 7.12 -3.88 -4.25
C LYS A 7 6.14 -2.72 -4.03
N VAL A 8 6.62 -1.49 -4.18
CA VAL A 8 5.79 -0.29 -4.11
C VAL A 8 4.70 -0.33 -5.16
N LEU A 9 5.05 -0.47 -6.45
CA LEU A 9 4.07 -0.48 -7.54
C LEU A 9 3.02 -1.58 -7.37
N ARG A 10 3.41 -2.75 -6.86
CA ARG A 10 2.47 -3.84 -6.64
C ARG A 10 1.47 -3.52 -5.53
N GLY A 11 1.91 -2.93 -4.42
CA GLY A 11 1.00 -2.51 -3.35
C GLY A 11 0.03 -1.42 -3.80
N LEU A 12 0.52 -0.42 -4.55
CA LEU A 12 -0.35 0.60 -5.16
C LEU A 12 -1.43 -0.04 -6.04
N ILE A 13 -1.07 -0.99 -6.90
CA ILE A 13 -2.03 -1.72 -7.76
C ILE A 13 -3.07 -2.46 -6.92
N ILE A 14 -2.68 -3.05 -5.78
CA ILE A 14 -3.61 -3.75 -4.89
C ILE A 14 -4.59 -2.75 -4.28
N ILE A 15 -4.08 -1.68 -3.66
CA ILE A 15 -4.91 -0.68 -2.98
C ILE A 15 -5.88 -0.02 -3.97
N SER A 16 -5.43 0.32 -5.18
CA SER A 16 -6.28 0.89 -6.23
C SER A 16 -7.41 -0.02 -6.73
N LYS A 17 -7.39 -1.32 -6.44
CA LYS A 17 -8.55 -2.21 -6.72
C LYS A 17 -9.71 -1.98 -5.77
N TYR A 18 -9.42 -1.51 -4.56
CA TYR A 18 -10.38 -1.29 -3.48
C TYR A 18 -10.76 0.18 -3.36
N ASP A 19 -9.87 1.07 -3.76
CA ASP A 19 -10.07 2.51 -3.80
C ASP A 19 -9.49 3.09 -5.10
N ALA A 20 -10.33 3.17 -6.14
CA ALA A 20 -9.87 3.61 -7.46
C ALA A 20 -9.50 5.11 -7.52
N ASP A 21 -10.07 5.91 -6.61
CA ASP A 21 -9.88 7.36 -6.53
C ASP A 21 -8.91 7.74 -5.40
N SER A 22 -8.10 6.78 -4.94
CA SER A 22 -7.18 6.99 -3.84
C SER A 22 -6.14 8.08 -4.14
N ASP A 23 -5.96 8.98 -3.18
CA ASP A 23 -4.86 9.94 -3.21
C ASP A 23 -3.54 9.25 -2.81
N PHE A 24 -2.45 9.73 -3.40
CA PHE A 24 -1.11 9.26 -3.11
C PHE A 24 -0.29 10.40 -2.54
N ALA A 25 0.33 10.18 -1.38
CA ALA A 25 1.25 11.11 -0.76
C ALA A 25 2.61 10.45 -0.56
N ALA A 26 3.67 11.26 -0.51
CA ALA A 26 5.00 10.79 -0.17
C ALA A 26 5.62 11.75 0.85
N GLU A 27 5.99 11.22 2.00
CA GLU A 27 6.54 11.97 3.13
C GLU A 27 7.50 11.08 3.92
N HIS A 28 8.58 11.66 4.47
CA HIS A 28 9.53 10.94 5.35
C HIS A 28 10.01 9.56 4.81
N ASP A 29 10.40 9.50 3.54
CA ASP A 29 10.84 8.27 2.84
C ASP A 29 9.77 7.16 2.79
N GLN A 30 8.49 7.53 2.90
CA GLN A 30 7.34 6.65 2.78
C GLN A 30 6.41 7.10 1.66
N ILE A 31 5.68 6.15 1.10
CA ILE A 31 4.53 6.39 0.24
C ILE A 31 3.28 5.99 1.02
N HIS A 32 2.31 6.88 1.07
CA HIS A 32 0.99 6.71 1.69
C HIS A 32 -0.08 6.62 0.60
N CYS A 33 -1.01 5.68 0.75
CA CYS A 33 -2.10 5.47 -0.21
C CYS A 33 -3.28 4.76 0.45
N GLY A 34 -4.50 5.25 0.20
CA GLY A 34 -5.73 4.61 0.65
C GLY A 34 -5.91 4.62 2.16
N SER A 35 -7.17 4.48 2.58
CA SER A 35 -7.49 4.42 4.01
C SER A 35 -7.14 3.05 4.60
N GLU A 36 -6.75 3.02 5.87
CA GLU A 36 -6.65 1.75 6.62
C GLU A 36 -8.00 1.03 6.78
N GLU A 37 -9.12 1.76 6.66
CA GLU A 37 -10.48 1.23 6.76
C GLU A 37 -10.93 0.49 5.49
N LEU A 38 -10.10 0.45 4.43
CA LEU A 38 -10.44 -0.28 3.21
C LEU A 38 -10.70 -1.76 3.50
N GLU A 39 -11.85 -2.26 3.02
CA GLU A 39 -12.24 -3.67 3.11
C GLU A 39 -11.44 -4.54 2.10
N ILE A 40 -10.11 -4.54 2.24
CA ILE A 40 -9.20 -5.40 1.49
C ILE A 40 -9.36 -6.84 1.99
N ASN A 41 -9.45 -7.80 1.06
CA ASN A 41 -9.55 -9.21 1.45
C ASN A 41 -8.25 -9.74 2.08
N GLU A 42 -8.35 -10.85 2.80
CA GLU A 42 -7.21 -11.41 3.56
C GLU A 42 -6.03 -11.85 2.66
N GLU A 43 -6.31 -12.28 1.42
CA GLU A 43 -5.26 -12.66 0.46
C GLU A 43 -4.41 -11.44 0.08
N HIS A 44 -5.05 -10.33 -0.28
CA HIS A 44 -4.35 -9.11 -0.67
C HIS A 44 -3.71 -8.38 0.53
N LYS A 45 -4.31 -8.43 1.73
CA LYS A 45 -3.66 -7.92 2.95
C LYS A 45 -2.35 -8.65 3.24
N LYS A 46 -2.36 -9.98 3.10
CA LYS A 46 -1.14 -10.79 3.24
C LYS A 46 -0.11 -10.45 2.16
N GLU A 47 -0.56 -10.24 0.92
CA GLU A 47 0.33 -9.80 -0.15
C GLU A 47 0.96 -8.42 0.15
N LEU A 48 0.17 -7.46 0.67
CA LEU A 48 0.67 -6.15 1.11
C LEU A 48 1.75 -6.28 2.21
N ASP A 49 1.51 -7.09 3.23
CA ASP A 49 2.49 -7.38 4.29
C ASP A 49 3.80 -7.98 3.74
N GLU A 50 3.71 -8.96 2.83
CA GLU A 50 4.88 -9.56 2.18
C GLU A 50 5.67 -8.57 1.30
N LEU A 51 5.00 -7.56 0.76
CA LEU A 51 5.60 -6.47 0.00
C LEU A 51 6.21 -5.38 0.89
N GLY A 52 5.93 -5.39 2.20
CA GLY A 52 6.40 -4.40 3.17
C GLY A 52 5.49 -3.19 3.32
N TRP A 53 4.21 -3.33 2.95
CA TRP A 53 3.18 -2.33 3.24
C TRP A 53 2.59 -2.58 4.63
N PHE A 54 2.27 -1.50 5.33
CA PHE A 54 1.68 -1.51 6.68
C PHE A 54 0.69 -0.36 6.82
N THR A 55 -0.08 -0.30 7.91
CA THR A 55 -0.97 0.84 8.19
C THR A 55 -0.26 1.85 9.09
N ASP A 56 -0.35 3.14 8.75
CA ASP A 56 0.22 4.26 9.49
C ASP A 56 -0.66 5.51 9.33
N GLU A 57 -0.95 6.17 10.45
CA GLU A 57 -1.78 7.39 10.54
C GLU A 57 -2.99 7.37 9.58
N ASP A 58 -3.87 6.36 9.72
CA ASP A 58 -5.11 6.17 8.96
C ASP A 58 -4.94 5.76 7.48
N SER A 59 -3.72 5.45 7.03
CA SER A 59 -3.43 5.10 5.64
C SER A 59 -2.59 3.83 5.49
N TRP A 60 -2.54 3.25 4.28
CA TRP A 60 -1.51 2.25 3.97
C TRP A 60 -0.22 2.91 3.52
N SER A 61 0.90 2.45 4.07
CA SER A 61 2.22 3.04 3.90
C SER A 61 3.28 2.02 3.52
N CYS A 62 4.32 2.47 2.80
CA CYS A 62 5.50 1.66 2.49
C CYS A 62 6.76 2.52 2.35
N PHE A 63 7.87 2.07 2.93
CA PHE A 63 9.17 2.74 2.80
C PHE A 63 9.77 2.55 1.39
N VAL A 64 10.37 3.62 0.86
CA VAL A 64 11.08 3.66 -0.44
C VAL A 64 12.59 3.67 -0.33
#